data_AF-A0A8I1HIB6-F1
#
_entry.id   AF-A0A8I1HIB6-F1
#
_cell.length_a   1.000
_cell.length_b   1.000
_cell.length_c   1.000
_cell.angle_alpha   90.00
_cell.angle_beta   90.00
_cell.angle_gamma   90.00
#
_symmetry.space_group_name_H-M   'P 1'
#
loop_
_entity.id
_entity.type
_entity.pdbx_description
1 polymer ?
#
loop_
_entity_poly.entity_id
_entity_poly.type
_entity_poly.pdbx_seq_one_letter_code
_entity_poly.pdbx_strand_id
1 'polypeptide(L)'
;MGQAKQRGTAQERAESAIQSTIDATLAKIKTVLDGYYQDMPNNFSQAENYFTGYVAAFDIKDGMELEGKESEWAYDGLPTPTALLKLVETELNEVIREDKEFLDDFDPEMYIEELGENLMFFRYIGASSFDTPDDVLHNIQTVSFWAPHLVMINGVWHNTYDAGAVNDDGETVGIRF
;
A
#
# COMPACT_ATOMS: atom_id res chain seq x y z
N MET A 1 11.31 26.85 -42.31
CA MET A 1 10.66 25.68 -41.66
C MET A 1 10.81 25.86 -40.17
N GLY A 2 9.80 26.48 -39.52
CA GLY A 2 9.83 26.71 -38.08
C GLY A 2 9.24 25.51 -37.36
N GLN A 3 10.03 24.86 -36.52
CA GLN A 3 9.58 23.81 -35.62
C GLN A 3 8.48 24.36 -34.71
N ALA A 4 7.23 23.96 -34.96
CA ALA A 4 6.18 24.07 -33.96
C ALA A 4 6.54 23.07 -32.85
N LYS A 5 7.15 23.57 -31.76
CA LYS A 5 7.25 22.82 -30.51
C LYS A 5 5.85 22.35 -30.15
N GLN A 6 5.62 21.04 -30.14
CA GLN A 6 4.41 20.41 -29.59
C GLN A 6 4.25 20.90 -28.15
N ARG A 7 3.42 21.92 -27.95
CA ARG A 7 2.95 22.29 -26.62
C ARG A 7 1.77 21.38 -26.38
N GLY A 8 1.94 20.43 -25.46
CA GLY A 8 0.85 19.55 -25.04
C GLY A 8 -0.41 20.34 -24.67
N THR A 9 -1.54 19.68 -24.76
CA THR A 9 -2.85 20.18 -24.36
C THR A 9 -2.81 20.68 -22.90
N ALA A 10 -3.80 21.49 -22.49
CA ALA A 10 -3.87 21.96 -21.11
C ALA A 10 -3.98 20.80 -20.11
N GLN A 11 -4.64 19.71 -20.51
CA GLN A 11 -4.77 18.49 -19.73
C GLN A 11 -3.41 17.78 -19.57
N GLU A 12 -2.68 17.53 -20.66
CA GLU A 12 -1.35 16.90 -20.60
C GLU A 12 -0.37 17.70 -19.72
N ARG A 13 -0.49 19.04 -19.72
CA ARG A 13 0.30 19.90 -18.85
C ARG A 13 -0.10 19.81 -17.38
N ALA A 14 -1.38 19.64 -17.07
CA ALA A 14 -1.87 19.46 -15.70
C ALA A 14 -1.45 18.09 -15.15
N GLU A 15 -1.62 17.02 -15.92
CA GLU A 15 -1.19 15.66 -15.58
C GLU A 15 0.33 15.60 -15.37
N SER A 16 1.11 16.22 -16.26
CA SER A 16 2.57 16.30 -16.09
C SER A 16 3.00 17.08 -14.84
N ALA A 17 2.25 18.12 -14.46
CA ALA A 17 2.54 18.87 -13.23
C ALA A 17 2.22 18.04 -11.98
N ILE A 18 1.12 17.30 -11.99
CA ILE A 18 0.74 16.36 -10.92
C ILE A 18 1.83 15.29 -10.75
N GLN A 19 2.23 14.64 -11.84
CA GLN A 19 3.28 13.62 -11.79
C GLN A 19 4.60 14.18 -11.28
N SER A 20 4.97 15.41 -11.69
CA SER A 20 6.18 16.04 -11.18
C SER A 20 6.14 16.29 -9.67
N THR A 21 4.96 16.56 -9.10
CA THR A 21 4.82 16.71 -7.64
C THR A 21 4.92 15.36 -6.95
N ILE A 22 4.27 14.32 -7.48
CA ILE A 22 4.39 12.92 -7.01
C ILE A 22 5.87 12.51 -6.94
N ASP A 23 6.60 12.69 -8.03
CA ASP A 23 8.00 12.28 -8.13
C ASP A 23 8.88 13.04 -7.11
N ALA A 24 8.62 14.33 -6.91
CA ALA A 24 9.34 15.14 -5.93
C ALA A 24 9.06 14.69 -4.49
N THR A 25 7.81 14.35 -4.18
CA THR A 25 7.42 13.81 -2.87
C THR A 25 8.05 12.45 -2.62
N LEU A 26 7.98 11.53 -3.60
CA LEU A 26 8.61 10.21 -3.51
C LEU A 26 10.13 10.29 -3.32
N ALA A 27 10.80 11.27 -3.94
CA ALA A 27 12.23 11.48 -3.73
C ALA A 27 12.56 11.89 -2.28
N LYS A 28 11.71 12.70 -1.64
CA LYS A 28 11.85 13.05 -0.22
C LYS A 28 11.62 11.83 0.67
N ILE A 29 10.54 11.09 0.43
CA ILE A 29 10.20 9.86 1.16
C ILE A 29 11.34 8.85 1.08
N LYS A 30 11.91 8.65 -0.12
CA LYS A 30 13.07 7.78 -0.29
C LYS A 30 14.23 8.20 0.61
N THR A 31 14.50 9.51 0.72
CA THR A 31 15.58 10.03 1.58
C THR A 31 15.29 9.73 3.06
N VAL A 32 14.04 9.89 3.50
CA VAL A 32 13.60 9.54 4.87
C VAL A 32 13.78 8.05 5.13
N LEU A 33 13.25 7.19 4.25
CA LEU A 33 13.35 5.74 4.37
C LEU A 33 14.81 5.26 4.38
N ASP A 34 15.65 5.79 3.49
CA ASP A 34 17.08 5.46 3.47
C ASP A 34 17.78 5.82 4.79
N GLY A 35 17.33 6.86 5.50
CA GLY A 35 17.83 7.26 6.81
C GLY A 35 17.29 6.39 7.96
N TYR A 36 15.98 6.16 7.98
CA TYR A 36 15.29 5.42 9.05
C TYR A 36 15.70 3.94 9.09
N TYR A 37 16.03 3.36 7.94
CA TYR A 37 16.35 1.93 7.80
C TYR A 37 17.84 1.60 7.77
N GLN A 38 18.76 2.56 7.98
CA GLN A 38 20.22 2.29 7.88
C GLN A 38 20.68 1.12 8.77
N ASP A 39 20.06 0.96 9.93
CA ASP A 39 20.44 -0.04 10.94
C ASP A 39 19.33 -1.08 11.22
N MET A 40 18.24 -1.06 10.45
CA MET A 40 17.12 -1.98 10.68
C MET A 40 17.38 -3.35 10.05
N PRO A 41 17.32 -4.45 10.83
CA PRO A 41 17.43 -5.79 10.27
C PRO A 41 16.25 -6.05 9.32
N ASN A 42 16.56 -6.51 8.11
CA ASN A 42 15.52 -6.89 7.16
C ASN A 42 14.92 -8.25 7.53
N ASN A 43 13.81 -8.21 8.25
CA ASN A 43 12.99 -9.38 8.58
C ASN A 43 11.81 -9.57 7.62
N PHE A 44 11.63 -8.63 6.69
CA PHE A 44 10.54 -8.68 5.73
C PHE A 44 10.83 -9.73 4.65
N SER A 45 9.81 -10.51 4.32
CA SER A 45 10.00 -11.58 3.35
C SER A 45 10.16 -11.02 1.92
N GLN A 46 10.93 -11.70 1.08
CA GLN A 46 11.28 -11.19 -0.26
C GLN A 46 10.31 -11.66 -1.33
N ALA A 47 10.36 -11.01 -2.51
CA ALA A 47 9.52 -11.29 -3.69
C ALA A 47 9.32 -12.79 -3.97
N GLU A 48 10.37 -13.60 -3.79
CA GLU A 48 10.39 -15.04 -4.04
C GLU A 48 9.46 -15.85 -3.11
N ASN A 49 9.10 -15.29 -1.95
CA ASN A 49 8.21 -15.92 -0.97
C ASN A 49 6.72 -15.68 -1.26
N TYR A 50 6.39 -14.88 -2.27
CA TYR A 50 5.01 -14.46 -2.56
C TYR A 50 4.41 -15.05 -3.85
N PHE A 51 5.14 -15.92 -4.55
CA PHE A 51 4.63 -16.56 -5.79
C PHE A 51 3.40 -17.46 -5.58
N THR A 52 3.05 -17.74 -4.32
CA THR A 52 1.87 -18.53 -3.92
C THR A 52 1.16 -17.89 -2.73
N GLY A 53 1.17 -16.57 -2.57
CA GLY A 53 0.59 -15.88 -1.41
C GLY A 53 0.53 -14.36 -1.57
N TYR A 54 0.33 -13.64 -0.47
CA TYR A 54 0.28 -12.18 -0.43
C TYR A 54 0.74 -11.61 0.91
N VAL A 55 1.02 -10.31 0.96
CA VAL A 55 1.18 -9.53 2.21
C VAL A 55 0.01 -8.57 2.34
N ALA A 56 -0.58 -8.48 3.52
CA ALA A 56 -1.58 -7.47 3.85
C ALA A 56 -1.03 -6.49 4.87
N ALA A 57 -1.24 -5.20 4.61
CA ALA A 57 -0.95 -4.09 5.50
C ALA A 57 -2.24 -3.68 6.21
N PHE A 58 -2.44 -4.20 7.42
CA PHE A 58 -3.61 -3.89 8.23
C PHE A 58 -3.36 -2.65 9.09
N ASP A 59 -4.40 -1.88 9.39
CA ASP A 59 -4.34 -1.01 10.57
C ASP A 59 -4.10 -1.87 11.81
N ILE A 60 -3.38 -1.34 12.79
CA ILE A 60 -2.93 -2.07 13.97
C ILE A 60 -4.08 -2.76 14.72
N LYS A 61 -5.26 -2.13 14.74
CA LYS A 61 -6.45 -2.66 15.43
C LYS A 61 -7.01 -3.90 14.75
N ASP A 62 -6.96 -3.95 13.43
CA ASP A 62 -7.46 -5.08 12.64
C ASP A 62 -6.40 -6.17 12.51
N GLY A 63 -5.12 -5.77 12.44
CA GLY A 63 -3.99 -6.69 12.49
C GLY A 63 -3.98 -7.53 13.77
N MET A 64 -4.48 -7.00 14.89
CA MET A 64 -4.65 -7.74 16.14
C MET A 64 -5.69 -8.88 16.03
N GLU A 65 -6.61 -8.85 15.06
CA GLU A 65 -7.57 -9.94 14.84
C GLU A 65 -6.89 -11.22 14.30
N LEU A 66 -5.67 -11.09 13.78
CA LEU A 66 -4.86 -12.22 13.30
C LEU A 66 -4.09 -12.93 14.44
N GLU A 67 -4.15 -12.45 15.68
CA GLU A 67 -3.60 -13.17 16.83
C GLU A 67 -4.22 -14.57 16.97
N GLY A 68 -3.39 -15.62 17.09
CA GLY A 68 -3.86 -17.01 17.13
C GLY A 68 -4.09 -17.67 15.77
N LYS A 69 -3.74 -16.99 14.66
CA LYS A 69 -3.83 -17.51 13.28
C LYS A 69 -2.47 -17.88 12.68
N GLU A 70 -1.47 -18.15 13.52
CA GLU A 70 -0.07 -18.33 13.11
C GLU A 70 0.17 -19.57 12.21
N SER A 71 -0.79 -20.48 12.12
CA SER A 71 -0.74 -21.61 11.18
C SER A 71 -0.93 -21.20 9.72
N GLU A 72 -1.55 -20.03 9.47
CA GLU A 72 -1.89 -19.54 8.13
C GLU A 72 -1.29 -18.15 7.84
N TRP A 73 -0.92 -17.42 8.90
CA TRP A 73 -0.43 -16.05 8.83
C TRP A 73 0.89 -15.88 9.58
N ALA A 74 1.85 -15.21 8.96
CA ALA A 74 3.11 -14.85 9.58
C ALA A 74 3.23 -13.33 9.67
N TYR A 75 3.60 -12.81 10.84
CA TYR A 75 3.98 -11.41 10.97
C TYR A 75 5.33 -11.18 10.30
N ASP A 76 5.37 -10.31 9.29
CA ASP A 76 6.55 -10.08 8.44
C ASP A 76 7.35 -8.83 8.87
N GLY A 77 6.87 -8.09 9.88
CA GLY A 77 7.48 -6.83 10.30
C GLY A 77 7.44 -5.76 9.20
N LEU A 78 8.14 -4.64 9.42
CA LEU A 78 8.11 -3.53 8.47
C LEU A 78 8.77 -3.90 7.13
N PRO A 79 8.18 -3.51 5.97
CA PRO A 79 8.77 -3.79 4.68
C PRO A 79 10.11 -3.10 4.45
N THR A 80 10.88 -3.63 3.49
CA THR A 80 12.11 -2.96 3.03
C THR A 80 11.81 -1.54 2.53
N PRO A 81 12.78 -0.60 2.58
CA PRO A 81 12.63 0.75 2.03
C PRO A 81 12.07 0.76 0.60
N THR A 82 12.54 -0.14 -0.26
CA THR A 82 12.05 -0.26 -1.65
C THR A 82 10.59 -0.68 -1.72
N ALA A 83 10.15 -1.59 -0.85
CA ALA A 83 8.76 -2.05 -0.81
C ALA A 83 7.83 -0.99 -0.21
N LEU A 84 8.26 -0.30 0.84
CA LEU A 84 7.52 0.83 1.42
C LEU A 84 7.42 2.00 0.44
N LEU A 85 8.49 2.35 -0.26
CA LEU A 85 8.44 3.43 -1.25
C LEU A 85 7.39 3.15 -2.34
N LYS A 86 7.27 1.90 -2.78
CA LYS A 86 6.23 1.48 -3.74
C LYS A 86 4.82 1.49 -3.14
N LEU A 87 4.69 1.18 -1.85
CA LEU A 87 3.41 1.31 -1.13
C LEU A 87 2.96 2.76 -1.19
N VAL A 88 3.82 3.68 -0.77
CA VAL A 88 3.49 5.11 -0.75
C VAL A 88 3.28 5.66 -2.16
N GLU A 89 4.04 5.21 -3.15
CA GLU A 89 3.77 5.53 -4.56
C GLU A 89 2.36 5.12 -4.98
N THR A 90 1.86 3.97 -4.52
CA THR A 90 0.51 3.50 -4.83
C THR A 90 -0.53 4.44 -4.21
N GLU A 91 -0.39 4.75 -2.92
CA GLU A 91 -1.32 5.66 -2.21
C GLU A 91 -1.29 7.08 -2.78
N LEU A 92 -0.11 7.66 -3.00
CA LEU A 92 0.02 9.01 -3.56
C LEU A 92 -0.58 9.11 -4.96
N ASN A 93 -0.41 8.08 -5.80
CA ASN A 93 -1.02 8.08 -7.14
C ASN A 93 -2.55 8.09 -7.09
N GLU A 94 -3.16 7.62 -6.01
CA GLU A 94 -4.61 7.64 -5.80
C GLU A 94 -5.05 8.94 -5.13
N VAL A 95 -4.48 9.28 -3.97
CA VAL A 95 -4.81 10.48 -3.19
C VAL A 95 -4.62 11.76 -3.98
N ILE A 96 -3.51 11.91 -4.70
CA ILE A 96 -3.19 13.18 -5.41
C ILE A 96 -4.10 13.42 -6.60
N ARG A 97 -4.63 12.33 -7.19
CA ARG A 97 -5.61 12.46 -8.28
C ARG A 97 -6.95 12.96 -7.76
N GLU A 98 -7.22 12.79 -6.46
CA GLU A 98 -8.47 13.14 -5.81
C GLU A 98 -8.38 14.47 -5.04
N ASP A 99 -7.25 14.74 -4.37
CA ASP A 99 -6.98 15.96 -3.63
C ASP A 99 -5.54 16.44 -3.78
N LYS A 100 -5.37 17.54 -4.52
CA LYS A 100 -4.04 18.15 -4.75
C LYS A 100 -3.56 18.97 -3.55
N GLU A 101 -4.47 19.50 -2.73
CA GLU A 101 -4.11 20.35 -1.59
C GLU A 101 -3.42 19.52 -0.49
N PHE A 102 -3.73 18.22 -0.42
CA PHE A 102 -3.06 17.26 0.47
C PHE A 102 -1.52 17.30 0.37
N LEU A 103 -0.95 17.53 -0.81
CA LEU A 103 0.52 17.53 -0.97
C LEU A 103 1.23 18.78 -0.52
N ASP A 104 0.51 19.90 -0.46
CA ASP A 104 1.14 21.16 -0.07
C ASP A 104 1.53 21.11 1.43
N ASP A 105 0.79 20.34 2.23
CA ASP A 105 1.03 20.11 3.66
C ASP A 105 1.59 18.71 3.98
N PHE A 106 1.90 17.90 2.97
CA PHE A 106 2.43 16.55 3.18
C PHE A 106 3.84 16.59 3.80
N ASP A 107 3.97 15.99 4.99
CA ASP A 107 5.23 15.80 5.69
C ASP A 107 5.74 14.35 5.55
N PRO A 108 6.79 14.11 4.74
CA PRO A 108 7.34 12.77 4.54
C PRO A 108 7.88 12.09 5.79
N GLU A 109 8.41 12.84 6.76
CA GLU A 109 8.98 12.24 7.98
C GLU A 109 7.87 11.71 8.87
N MET A 110 6.91 12.57 9.20
CA MET A 110 5.72 12.22 9.98
C MET A 110 4.93 11.10 9.31
N TYR A 111 4.78 11.12 7.99
CA TYR A 111 4.07 10.06 7.26
C TYR A 111 4.73 8.68 7.43
N ILE A 112 6.06 8.60 7.30
CA ILE A 112 6.78 7.34 7.47
C ILE A 112 6.72 6.84 8.91
N GLU A 113 6.80 7.74 9.90
CA GLU A 113 6.59 7.39 11.31
C GLU A 113 5.18 6.83 11.54
N GLU A 114 4.14 7.51 11.04
CA GLU A 114 2.76 7.06 11.14
C GLU A 114 2.50 5.72 10.47
N LEU A 115 3.08 5.45 9.29
CA LEU A 115 2.99 4.13 8.66
C LEU A 115 3.59 3.03 9.57
N GLY A 116 4.70 3.32 10.23
CA GLY A 116 5.36 2.39 11.14
C GLY A 116 4.58 2.13 12.43
N GLU A 117 3.84 3.12 12.91
CA GLU A 117 3.05 3.04 14.15
C GLU A 117 1.64 2.50 13.94
N ASN A 118 1.05 2.76 12.77
CA ASN A 118 -0.34 2.44 12.49
C ASN A 118 -0.54 1.15 11.70
N LEU A 119 0.47 0.66 10.96
CA LEU A 119 0.32 -0.52 10.12
C LEU A 119 1.03 -1.77 10.66
N MET A 120 0.36 -2.91 10.51
CA MET A 120 0.93 -4.23 10.73
C MET A 120 0.93 -5.03 9.43
N PHE A 121 2.08 -5.63 9.12
CA PHE A 121 2.27 -6.40 7.90
C PHE A 121 2.26 -7.89 8.17
N PHE A 122 1.30 -8.58 7.56
CA PHE A 122 1.14 -10.02 7.68
C PHE A 122 1.22 -10.69 6.32
N ARG A 123 2.02 -11.75 6.25
CA ARG A 123 2.11 -12.61 5.08
C ARG A 123 1.20 -13.81 5.25
N TYR A 124 0.41 -14.10 4.23
CA TYR A 124 -0.30 -15.36 4.14
C TYR A 124 0.66 -16.49 3.76
N ILE A 125 0.69 -17.55 4.57
CA ILE A 125 1.53 -18.75 4.40
C ILE A 125 0.71 -20.03 4.18
N GLY A 126 -0.62 -19.91 4.13
CA GLY A 126 -1.49 -21.03 3.84
C GLY A 126 -1.33 -21.56 2.40
N ALA A 127 -1.77 -22.79 2.17
CA ALA A 127 -1.67 -23.44 0.86
C ALA A 127 -2.79 -22.94 -0.07
N SER A 128 -2.61 -21.79 -0.72
CA SER A 128 -3.53 -21.26 -1.74
C SER A 128 -2.81 -20.24 -2.63
N SER A 129 -3.12 -20.20 -3.92
CA SER A 129 -2.66 -19.14 -4.83
C SER A 129 -3.73 -18.05 -4.96
N PHE A 130 -3.30 -16.80 -4.99
CA PHE A 130 -4.16 -15.64 -5.18
C PHE A 130 -3.60 -14.81 -6.32
N ASP A 131 -4.45 -14.47 -7.27
CA ASP A 131 -4.05 -13.71 -8.47
C ASP A 131 -4.67 -12.31 -8.51
N THR A 132 -5.72 -12.07 -7.71
CA THR A 132 -6.46 -10.80 -7.71
C THR A 132 -6.69 -10.24 -6.30
N PRO A 133 -6.86 -8.92 -6.14
CA PRO A 133 -7.25 -8.31 -4.87
C PRO A 133 -8.55 -8.89 -4.31
N ASP A 134 -9.53 -9.21 -5.14
CA ASP A 134 -10.82 -9.77 -4.70
C ASP A 134 -10.65 -11.15 -4.06
N ASP A 135 -9.81 -12.01 -4.64
CA ASP A 135 -9.51 -13.33 -4.06
C ASP A 135 -8.85 -13.19 -2.68
N VAL A 136 -7.95 -12.20 -2.54
CA VAL A 136 -7.27 -11.88 -1.29
C VAL A 136 -8.26 -11.35 -0.26
N LEU A 137 -9.12 -10.39 -0.62
CA LEU A 137 -10.10 -9.81 0.29
C LEU A 137 -11.09 -10.86 0.81
N HIS A 138 -11.52 -11.78 -0.04
CA HIS A 138 -12.37 -12.90 0.38
C HIS A 138 -11.67 -13.80 1.40
N ASN A 139 -10.37 -14.05 1.24
CA ASN A 139 -9.58 -14.80 2.23
C ASN A 139 -9.44 -14.04 3.55
N ILE A 140 -9.15 -12.73 3.50
CA ILE A 140 -9.00 -11.88 4.69
C ILE A 140 -10.29 -11.82 5.51
N GLN A 141 -11.46 -11.79 4.86
CA GLN A 141 -12.75 -11.77 5.55
C GLN A 141 -13.01 -12.94 6.48
N THR A 142 -12.25 -14.04 6.34
CA THR A 142 -12.31 -15.18 7.27
C THR A 142 -11.62 -14.91 8.61
N VAL A 143 -10.77 -13.88 8.69
CA VAL A 143 -9.96 -13.54 9.86
C VAL A 143 -10.09 -12.09 10.31
N SER A 144 -10.55 -11.18 9.45
CA SER A 144 -10.80 -9.79 9.81
C SER A 144 -12.07 -9.24 9.18
N PHE A 145 -12.80 -8.40 9.93
CA PHE A 145 -14.00 -7.74 9.41
C PHE A 145 -13.67 -6.67 8.38
N TRP A 146 -12.58 -5.92 8.61
CA TRP A 146 -12.18 -4.83 7.73
C TRP A 146 -11.13 -5.27 6.71
N ALA A 147 -11.22 -4.69 5.50
CA ALA A 147 -10.16 -4.83 4.52
C ALA A 147 -8.85 -4.19 5.04
N PRO A 148 -7.69 -4.76 4.67
CA PRO A 148 -6.41 -4.10 4.93
C PRO A 148 -6.33 -2.82 4.10
N HIS A 149 -5.40 -1.94 4.48
CA HIS A 149 -5.13 -0.72 3.74
C HIS A 149 -4.60 -1.05 2.34
N LEU A 150 -3.59 -1.91 2.27
CA LEU A 150 -3.02 -2.39 1.01
C LEU A 150 -2.72 -3.88 1.06
N VAL A 151 -2.71 -4.50 -0.12
CA VAL A 151 -2.24 -5.87 -0.30
C VAL A 151 -1.13 -5.92 -1.35
N MET A 152 -0.05 -6.66 -1.06
CA MET A 152 1.00 -6.96 -2.02
C MET A 152 0.77 -8.34 -2.61
N ILE A 153 0.54 -8.40 -3.92
CA ILE A 153 0.39 -9.63 -4.69
C ILE A 153 1.51 -9.67 -5.72
N ASN A 154 2.32 -10.74 -5.73
CA ASN A 154 3.44 -10.90 -6.69
C ASN A 154 4.38 -9.68 -6.78
N GLY A 155 4.62 -8.99 -5.66
CA GLY A 155 5.51 -7.82 -5.59
C GLY A 155 4.88 -6.48 -6.03
N VAL A 156 3.57 -6.45 -6.24
CA VAL A 156 2.81 -5.25 -6.62
C VAL A 156 1.82 -4.92 -5.51
N TRP A 157 1.82 -3.66 -5.06
CA TRP A 157 0.85 -3.16 -4.09
C TRP A 157 -0.46 -2.79 -4.78
N HIS A 158 -1.56 -3.08 -4.10
CA HIS A 158 -2.91 -2.73 -4.49
C HIS A 158 -3.57 -2.03 -3.30
N ASN A 159 -4.17 -0.86 -3.52
CA ASN A 159 -4.98 -0.23 -2.48
C ASN A 159 -6.29 -1.00 -2.32
N THR A 160 -6.65 -1.27 -1.07
CA THR A 160 -7.87 -1.95 -0.67
C THR A 160 -8.61 -1.23 0.45
N TYR A 161 -8.19 -0.02 0.83
CA TYR A 161 -8.74 0.73 1.96
C TYR A 161 -10.24 0.99 1.82
N ASP A 162 -10.68 1.34 0.61
CA ASP A 162 -12.09 1.62 0.30
C ASP A 162 -12.91 0.35 -0.02
N ALA A 163 -12.29 -0.84 0.05
CA ALA A 163 -13.01 -2.07 -0.16
C ALA A 163 -14.02 -2.28 0.97
N GLY A 164 -15.28 -2.50 0.59
CA GLY A 164 -16.34 -2.76 1.55
C GLY A 164 -16.13 -4.09 2.28
N ALA A 165 -16.40 -4.10 3.59
CA ALA A 165 -16.59 -5.34 4.33
C ALA A 165 -17.84 -6.03 3.81
N VAL A 166 -17.74 -7.29 3.36
CA VAL A 166 -18.91 -8.06 2.88
C VAL A 166 -19.28 -9.18 3.85
N ASN A 167 -20.57 -9.54 3.87
CA ASN A 167 -21.07 -10.71 4.59
C ASN A 167 -20.94 -12.00 3.75
N ASP A 168 -21.37 -13.14 4.31
CA ASP A 168 -21.35 -14.45 3.64
C ASP A 168 -22.15 -14.49 2.32
N ASP A 169 -23.14 -13.60 2.16
CA ASP A 169 -23.95 -13.47 0.94
C ASP A 169 -23.31 -12.53 -0.11
N GLY A 170 -22.15 -11.95 0.21
CA GLY A 170 -21.43 -11.00 -0.65
C GLY A 170 -21.98 -9.57 -0.61
N GLU A 171 -22.86 -9.25 0.33
CA GLU A 171 -23.42 -7.91 0.50
C GLU A 171 -22.47 -7.03 1.33
N THR A 172 -22.22 -5.79 0.89
CA THR A 172 -21.45 -4.82 1.66
C THR A 172 -22.18 -4.41 2.93
N VAL A 173 -21.56 -4.69 4.09
CA VAL A 173 -22.07 -4.39 5.43
C VAL A 173 -21.29 -3.29 6.16
N GLY A 174 -20.17 -2.83 5.59
CA GLY A 174 -19.39 -1.71 6.11
C GLY A 174 -18.46 -1.12 5.06
N ILE A 175 -18.18 0.19 5.15
CA ILE A 175 -17.21 0.92 4.31
C ILE A 175 -16.40 1.83 5.23
N ARG A 176 -15.10 1.98 4.96
CA ARG A 176 -14.22 2.91 5.68
C ARG A 176 -14.38 4.34 5.13
N PHE A 177 -14.22 5.34 6.00
CA PHE A 177 -14.33 6.76 5.67
C PHE A 177 -13.22 7.55 6.37
#